data_AF-A0A1Q7MF12-F1
#
_entry.id   AF-A0A1Q7MF12-F1
#
_cell.length_a   1.000
_cell.length_b   1.000
_cell.length_c   1.000
_cell.angle_alpha   90.00
_cell.angle_beta   90.00
_cell.angle_gamma   90.00
#
_symmetry.space_group_name_H-M   'P 1'
#
loop_
_entity.id
_entity.type
_entity.pdbx_description
1 polymer ?
#
loop_
_entity_poly.entity_id
_entity_poly.type
_entity_poly.pdbx_seq_one_letter_code
_entity_poly.pdbx_strand_id
1 'polypeptide(L)'
;MSEQYHRLFLRWEVLRGWIPAIIFAAVCVYVELLFFYNALNTGFVDKTVSIPVGSWTLPISIALFLSLGNALVVVTLWMNVFESTAYVKAGSDKQVRRILYPLRMIRTAALVLVPFTIILFAPYIVEANWFVNSVASIQAFKSTTASFYNWAFTVSQIDGATRFMISQMVAALGALVIAGLQLWRVKGTKNLVRAFRRRK
;
A
#
# COMPACT_ATOMS: atom_id res chain seq x y z
N MET A 1 30.77 16.61 23.56
CA MET A 1 29.50 15.97 24.03
C MET A 1 28.97 15.06 22.94
N SER A 2 29.10 13.74 23.11
CA SER A 2 28.60 12.74 22.16
C SER A 2 27.08 12.67 22.24
N GLU A 3 26.38 13.24 21.26
CA GLU A 3 24.94 13.01 21.06
C GLU A 3 24.73 11.50 20.84
N GLN A 4 24.40 10.75 21.91
CA GLN A 4 23.97 9.37 21.80
C GLN A 4 22.66 9.35 21.01
N TYR A 5 22.75 8.91 19.74
CA TYR A 5 21.60 8.51 18.95
C TYR A 5 21.01 7.26 19.59
N HIS A 6 20.25 7.44 20.67
CA HIS A 6 19.43 6.37 21.21
C HIS A 6 18.42 5.99 20.14
N ARG A 7 18.44 4.71 19.75
CA ARG A 7 17.38 4.11 18.95
C ARG A 7 16.07 4.46 19.64
N LEU A 8 15.29 5.33 19.01
CA LEU A 8 13.98 5.74 19.47
C LEU A 8 13.03 4.57 19.20
N PHE A 9 13.31 3.43 19.84
CA PHE A 9 12.53 2.22 19.92
C PHE A 9 12.84 1.07 18.94
N LEU A 10 13.14 -0.09 19.52
CA LEU A 10 12.58 -1.38 19.10
C LEU A 10 11.13 -1.46 19.64
N ARG A 11 10.16 -0.67 19.13
CA ARG A 11 8.84 -0.49 19.81
C ARG A 11 7.71 -1.43 19.43
N TRP A 12 7.90 -2.34 18.49
CA TRP A 12 6.83 -3.30 18.20
C TRP A 12 6.62 -4.32 19.32
N GLU A 13 7.52 -4.42 20.30
CA GLU A 13 7.27 -5.19 21.53
C GLU A 13 6.37 -4.46 22.53
N VAL A 14 6.19 -3.14 22.41
CA VAL A 14 5.37 -2.37 23.34
C VAL A 14 3.94 -2.27 22.81
N LEU A 15 2.97 -2.70 23.62
CA LEU A 15 1.52 -2.72 23.35
C LEU A 15 0.97 -1.45 22.65
N ARG A 16 1.62 -0.29 22.86
CA ARG A 16 1.23 1.00 22.30
C ARG A 16 1.46 1.14 20.79
N GLY A 17 2.35 0.33 20.20
CA GLY A 17 2.54 0.24 18.75
C GLY A 17 1.51 -0.63 18.05
N TRP A 18 0.92 -1.60 18.77
CA TRP A 18 0.02 -2.61 18.19
C TRP A 18 -1.31 -2.04 17.75
N ILE A 19 -1.93 -1.16 18.55
CA ILE A 19 -3.22 -0.56 18.24
C ILE A 19 -3.25 0.05 16.82
N PRO A 20 -2.33 0.97 16.45
CA PRO A 20 -2.36 1.54 15.12
C PRO A 20 -1.93 0.57 14.00
N ALA A 21 -1.13 -0.47 14.28
CA ALA A 21 -0.88 -1.52 13.30
C ALA A 21 -2.09 -2.40 13.04
N ILE A 22 -2.85 -2.75 14.09
CA ILE A 22 -4.09 -3.51 13.97
C ILE A 22 -5.11 -2.69 13.16
N ILE A 23 -5.23 -1.40 13.46
CA ILE A 23 -6.11 -0.50 12.68
C ILE A 23 -5.65 -0.45 11.22
N PHE A 24 -4.35 -0.28 10.95
CA PHE A 24 -3.84 -0.24 9.58
C PHE A 24 -4.05 -1.57 8.85
N ALA A 25 -3.81 -2.69 9.51
CA ALA A 25 -4.06 -4.02 8.96
C ALA A 25 -5.55 -4.24 8.65
N ALA A 26 -6.45 -3.83 9.55
CA ALA A 26 -7.89 -3.89 9.32
C ALA A 26 -8.30 -3.05 8.10
N VAL A 27 -7.72 -1.86 7.90
CA VAL A 27 -7.95 -1.03 6.71
C VAL A 27 -7.44 -1.72 5.45
N CYS A 28 -6.24 -2.33 5.48
CA CYS A 28 -5.69 -3.06 4.33
C CYS A 28 -6.57 -4.27 3.96
N VAL A 29 -6.99 -5.05 4.95
CA VAL A 29 -7.93 -6.18 4.76
C VAL A 29 -9.26 -5.68 4.20
N TYR A 30 -9.79 -4.58 4.71
CA TYR A 30 -11.04 -4.00 4.21
C TYR A 30 -10.92 -3.57 2.73
N VAL A 31 -9.83 -2.92 2.35
CA VAL A 31 -9.53 -2.55 0.94
C VAL A 31 -9.48 -3.79 0.05
N GLU A 32 -8.80 -4.85 0.49
CA GLU A 32 -8.69 -6.11 -0.24
C GLU A 32 -10.04 -6.81 -0.40
N LEU A 33 -10.86 -6.83 0.66
CA LEU A 33 -12.22 -7.38 0.60
C LEU A 33 -13.12 -6.58 -0.36
N LEU A 34 -13.01 -5.25 -0.35
CA LEU A 34 -13.71 -4.39 -1.32
C LEU A 34 -13.27 -4.70 -2.75
N PHE A 35 -11.96 -4.88 -2.97
CA PHE A 35 -11.42 -5.22 -4.28
C PHE A 35 -11.90 -6.60 -4.74
N PHE A 36 -11.83 -7.61 -3.87
CA PHE A 36 -12.30 -8.96 -4.16
C PHE A 36 -13.80 -8.99 -4.49
N TYR A 37 -14.61 -8.26 -3.72
CA TYR A 37 -16.04 -8.13 -4.00
C TYR A 37 -16.31 -7.47 -5.36
N ASN A 38 -15.56 -6.41 -5.69
CA ASN A 38 -15.66 -5.78 -7.00
C ASN A 38 -15.25 -6.73 -8.14
N ALA A 39 -14.18 -7.50 -7.96
CA ALA A 39 -13.73 -8.49 -8.93
C ALA A 39 -14.81 -9.55 -9.19
N LEU A 40 -15.44 -10.09 -8.15
CA LEU A 40 -16.54 -11.05 -8.27
C LEU A 40 -17.70 -10.49 -9.11
N ASN A 41 -18.08 -9.24 -8.89
CA ASN A 41 -19.17 -8.58 -9.61
C ASN A 41 -18.84 -8.25 -11.07
N THR A 42 -17.57 -8.32 -11.46
CA THR A 42 -17.08 -7.97 -12.81
C THR A 42 -16.63 -9.20 -13.60
N GLY A 43 -17.11 -10.38 -13.21
CA GLY A 43 -16.92 -11.63 -13.94
C GLY A 43 -15.74 -12.49 -13.45
N PHE A 44 -15.11 -12.16 -12.32
CA PHE A 44 -14.14 -13.04 -11.68
C PHE A 44 -14.84 -14.27 -11.10
N VAL A 45 -14.44 -15.47 -11.54
CA VAL A 45 -14.90 -16.73 -10.97
C VAL A 45 -13.85 -17.26 -9.99
N ASP A 46 -14.19 -17.22 -8.71
CA ASP A 46 -13.31 -17.71 -7.67
C ASP A 46 -13.24 -19.24 -7.64
N LYS A 47 -12.04 -19.77 -7.40
CA LYS A 47 -11.81 -21.20 -7.20
C LYS A 47 -11.57 -21.46 -5.72
N THR A 48 -12.49 -22.20 -5.11
CA THR A 48 -12.38 -22.63 -3.72
C THR A 48 -11.76 -24.01 -3.64
N VAL A 49 -10.85 -24.18 -2.68
CA VAL A 49 -10.27 -25.47 -2.32
C VAL A 49 -10.75 -25.79 -0.90
N SER A 50 -11.40 -26.94 -0.75
CA SER A 50 -11.84 -27.42 0.56
C SER A 50 -10.68 -28.11 1.25
N ILE A 51 -10.20 -27.52 2.34
CA ILE A 51 -9.18 -28.16 3.18
C ILE A 51 -9.90 -28.90 4.32
N PRO A 52 -9.67 -30.21 4.49
CA PRO A 52 -10.20 -30.94 5.63
C PRO A 52 -9.46 -30.51 6.91
N VAL A 53 -10.20 -29.98 7.87
CA VAL A 53 -9.72 -29.60 9.20
C VAL A 53 -10.48 -30.45 10.22
N GLY A 54 -9.89 -31.60 10.58
CA GLY A 54 -10.57 -32.59 11.42
C GLY A 54 -11.80 -33.17 10.71
N SER A 55 -12.98 -33.04 11.31
CA SER A 55 -14.25 -33.49 10.74
C SER A 55 -14.95 -32.44 9.85
N TRP A 56 -14.40 -31.23 9.77
CA TRP A 56 -15.02 -30.12 9.04
C TRP A 56 -14.23 -29.86 7.75
N THR A 57 -14.92 -29.50 6.67
CA THR A 57 -14.29 -29.05 5.44
C THR A 57 -14.47 -27.54 5.34
N LEU A 58 -13.35 -26.81 5.32
CA LEU A 58 -13.37 -25.35 5.25
C LEU A 58 -13.08 -24.92 3.81
N PRO A 59 -14.04 -24.30 3.10
CA PRO A 59 -13.81 -23.82 1.75
C PRO A 59 -12.92 -22.58 1.81
N ILE A 60 -11.71 -22.68 1.26
CA ILE A 60 -10.76 -21.57 1.20
C ILE A 60 -10.68 -21.08 -0.24
N SER A 61 -10.99 -19.80 -0.43
CA SER A 61 -10.79 -19.10 -1.69
C SER A 61 -9.31 -18.84 -1.92
N ILE A 62 -8.75 -19.35 -3.03
CA ILE A 62 -7.34 -19.11 -3.38
C ILE A 62 -7.10 -17.62 -3.61
N ALA A 63 -8.05 -16.94 -4.25
CA ALA A 63 -7.91 -15.53 -4.58
C ALA A 63 -8.01 -14.61 -3.36
N LEU A 64 -8.92 -14.90 -2.42
CA LEU A 64 -8.93 -14.21 -1.11
C LEU A 64 -7.64 -14.44 -0.35
N PHE A 65 -7.11 -15.66 -0.34
CA PHE A 65 -5.86 -15.94 0.35
C PHE A 65 -4.69 -15.13 -0.22
N LEU A 66 -4.59 -15.05 -1.56
CA LEU A 66 -3.56 -14.25 -2.23
C LEU A 66 -3.71 -12.75 -1.96
N SER A 67 -4.95 -12.25 -2.01
CA SER A 67 -5.32 -10.86 -1.69
C SER A 67 -4.98 -10.50 -0.23
N LEU A 68 -5.29 -11.38 0.73
CA LEU A 68 -4.89 -11.21 2.14
C LEU A 68 -3.36 -11.26 2.32
N GLY A 69 -2.66 -12.09 1.54
CA GLY A 69 -1.20 -12.08 1.48
C GLY A 69 -0.65 -10.71 1.07
N ASN A 70 -1.30 -10.04 0.13
CA ASN A 70 -0.93 -8.71 -0.31
C ASN A 70 -1.18 -7.63 0.75
N ALA A 71 -2.29 -7.72 1.50
CA ALA A 71 -2.51 -6.87 2.67
C ALA A 71 -1.34 -6.99 3.68
N LEU A 72 -0.84 -8.21 3.92
CA LEU A 72 0.33 -8.41 4.80
C LEU A 72 1.60 -7.73 4.23
N VAL A 73 1.82 -7.80 2.91
CA VAL A 73 2.93 -7.09 2.26
C VAL A 73 2.81 -5.57 2.48
N VAL A 74 1.63 -4.99 2.30
CA VAL A 74 1.40 -3.56 2.50
C VAL A 74 1.63 -3.14 3.96
N VAL A 75 1.13 -3.94 4.91
CA VAL A 75 1.34 -3.73 6.36
C VAL A 75 2.83 -3.74 6.69
N THR A 76 3.56 -4.77 6.23
CA THR A 76 5.00 -4.89 6.49
C THR A 76 5.82 -3.76 5.85
N LEU A 77 5.47 -3.33 4.62
CA LEU A 77 6.09 -2.18 3.97
C LEU A 77 5.87 -0.89 4.75
N TRP A 78 4.63 -0.64 5.19
CA TRP A 78 4.32 0.53 6.01
C TRP A 78 5.08 0.52 7.34
N MET A 79 5.14 -0.62 8.03
CA MET A 79 5.91 -0.75 9.28
C MET A 79 7.39 -0.40 9.05
N ASN A 80 8.00 -0.93 7.99
CA ASN A 80 9.39 -0.65 7.62
C ASN A 80 9.64 0.84 7.30
N VAL A 81 8.75 1.47 6.53
CA VAL A 81 8.84 2.90 6.18
C VAL A 81 8.64 3.78 7.42
N PHE A 82 7.71 3.41 8.30
CA PHE A 82 7.47 4.13 9.53
C PHE A 82 8.67 4.07 10.48
N GLU A 83 9.22 2.89 10.72
CA GLU A 83 10.40 2.71 11.60
C GLU A 83 11.59 3.54 11.12
N SER A 84 11.89 3.47 9.82
CA SER A 84 13.04 4.15 9.22
C SER A 84 12.92 5.68 9.24
N THR A 85 11.69 6.21 9.13
CA THR A 85 11.37 7.65 9.14
C THR A 85 11.17 8.22 10.55
N ALA A 86 10.82 7.40 11.55
CA ALA A 86 10.60 7.83 12.93
C ALA A 86 11.88 8.37 13.64
N TYR A 87 13.07 8.15 13.06
CA TYR A 87 14.39 8.46 13.66
C TYR A 87 14.81 9.94 13.70
N VAL A 88 13.98 10.90 13.29
CA VAL A 88 14.40 12.31 13.23
C VAL A 88 14.12 13.02 14.54
N LYS A 89 15.22 13.42 15.23
CA LYS A 89 15.35 14.34 16.37
C LYS A 89 13.99 14.79 16.91
N ALA A 90 13.48 14.05 17.90
CA ALA A 90 12.45 14.61 18.76
C ALA A 90 13.06 15.87 19.39
N GLY A 91 12.51 17.04 19.08
CA GLY A 91 12.80 18.27 19.80
C GLY A 91 12.60 18.04 21.31
N SER A 92 13.24 18.85 22.15
CA SER A 92 13.33 18.60 23.60
C SER A 92 11.97 18.57 24.33
N ASP A 93 10.87 18.85 23.64
CA ASP A 93 9.54 18.99 24.22
C ASP A 93 8.64 17.74 24.05
N LYS A 94 8.14 17.21 25.18
CA LYS A 94 7.33 15.99 25.25
C LYS A 94 5.95 16.16 24.60
N GLN A 95 5.38 17.37 24.62
CA GLN A 95 4.05 17.63 24.07
C GLN A 95 4.04 17.57 22.54
N VAL A 96 5.02 18.25 21.91
CA VAL A 96 5.20 18.26 20.45
C VAL A 96 5.40 16.83 19.91
N ARG A 97 6.12 15.99 20.66
CA ARG A 97 6.34 14.58 20.31
C ARG A 97 5.06 13.73 20.32
N ARG A 98 4.09 14.05 21.18
CA ARG A 98 2.82 13.30 21.30
C ARG A 98 1.92 13.52 20.08
N ILE A 99 1.99 14.68 19.45
CA ILE A 99 1.18 15.06 18.28
C ILE A 99 1.89 14.72 16.96
N LEU A 100 3.22 14.94 16.86
CA LEU A 100 3.94 14.64 15.63
C LEU A 100 4.02 13.15 15.31
N TYR A 101 4.02 12.29 16.32
CA TYR A 101 4.12 10.85 16.14
C TYR A 101 2.93 10.24 15.36
N PRO A 102 1.66 10.44 15.77
CA PRO A 102 0.52 9.95 14.99
C PRO A 102 0.42 10.62 13.62
N LEU A 103 0.76 11.90 13.49
CA LEU A 103 0.76 12.60 12.20
C LEU A 103 1.73 11.96 11.20
N ARG A 104 2.96 11.63 11.64
CA ARG A 104 3.94 10.94 10.80
C ARG A 104 3.46 9.53 10.43
N MET A 105 2.81 8.84 11.36
CA MET A 105 2.27 7.50 11.16
C MET A 105 1.15 7.48 10.11
N ILE A 106 0.23 8.44 10.17
CA ILE A 106 -0.83 8.63 9.18
C ILE A 106 -0.23 9.01 7.84
N ARG A 107 0.77 9.89 7.83
CA ARG A 107 1.47 10.29 6.59
C ARG A 107 2.14 9.10 5.91
N THR A 108 2.85 8.25 6.66
CA THR A 108 3.47 7.05 6.07
C THR A 108 2.42 6.04 5.64
N ALA A 109 1.33 5.90 6.37
CA ALA A 109 0.20 5.05 5.98
C ALA A 109 -0.38 5.50 4.65
N ALA A 110 -0.72 6.79 4.50
CA ALA A 110 -1.24 7.35 3.26
C ALA A 110 -0.25 7.20 2.10
N LEU A 111 1.06 7.40 2.34
CA LEU A 111 2.09 7.27 1.31
C LEU A 111 2.20 5.87 0.71
N VAL A 112 1.88 4.82 1.47
CA VAL A 112 1.94 3.43 0.98
C VAL A 112 0.55 2.97 0.52
N LEU A 113 -0.48 3.24 1.31
CA LEU A 113 -1.83 2.73 1.08
C LEU A 113 -2.51 3.37 -0.13
N VAL A 114 -2.40 4.68 -0.32
CA VAL A 114 -3.06 5.40 -1.43
C VAL A 114 -2.58 4.91 -2.81
N PRO A 115 -1.28 4.88 -3.11
CA PRO A 115 -0.84 4.38 -4.41
C PRO A 115 -1.14 2.89 -4.56
N PHE A 116 -1.05 2.10 -3.49
CA PHE A 116 -1.46 0.70 -3.51
C PHE A 116 -2.94 0.57 -3.93
N THR A 117 -3.86 1.30 -3.30
CA THR A 117 -5.29 1.27 -3.65
C THR A 117 -5.54 1.71 -5.08
N ILE A 118 -4.93 2.81 -5.52
CA ILE A 118 -5.12 3.33 -6.88
C ILE A 118 -4.67 2.30 -7.91
N ILE A 119 -3.49 1.70 -7.72
CA ILE A 119 -2.95 0.70 -8.64
C ILE A 119 -3.80 -0.58 -8.62
N LEU A 120 -4.23 -1.01 -7.42
CA LEU A 120 -5.06 -2.20 -7.25
C LEU A 120 -6.38 -2.07 -8.02
N PHE A 121 -7.04 -0.91 -7.93
CA PHE A 121 -8.30 -0.66 -8.62
C PHE A 121 -8.14 -0.12 -10.05
N ALA A 122 -6.91 0.14 -10.51
CA ALA A 122 -6.66 0.80 -11.80
C ALA A 122 -7.41 0.16 -12.98
N PRO A 123 -7.35 -1.16 -13.24
CA PRO A 123 -8.04 -1.74 -14.38
C PRO A 123 -9.57 -1.61 -14.28
N TYR A 124 -10.12 -1.56 -13.07
CA TYR A 124 -11.56 -1.39 -12.83
C TYR A 124 -12.00 0.08 -12.90
N ILE A 125 -11.14 1.02 -12.50
CA ILE A 125 -11.39 2.46 -12.62
C ILE A 125 -11.43 2.88 -14.09
N VAL A 126 -10.53 2.32 -14.90
CA VAL A 126 -10.41 2.61 -16.33
C VAL A 126 -11.66 2.23 -17.12
N GLU A 127 -12.36 1.18 -16.70
CA GLU A 127 -13.63 0.73 -17.31
C GLU A 127 -14.85 1.55 -16.85
N ALA A 128 -14.72 2.36 -15.80
CA ALA A 128 -15.85 3.07 -15.24
C ALA A 128 -16.28 4.24 -16.15
N ASN A 129 -17.56 4.27 -16.52
CA ASN A 129 -18.13 5.32 -17.39
C ASN A 129 -17.83 6.74 -16.91
N TRP A 130 -17.82 6.99 -15.60
CA TRP A 130 -17.49 8.30 -15.05
C TRP A 130 -16.04 8.72 -15.33
N PHE A 131 -15.11 7.77 -15.34
CA PHE A 131 -13.69 8.03 -15.58
C PHE A 131 -13.45 8.36 -17.05
N VAL A 132 -14.03 7.56 -17.95
CA VAL A 132 -13.98 7.80 -19.41
C VAL A 132 -14.56 9.18 -19.75
N ASN A 133 -15.72 9.52 -19.19
CA ASN A 133 -16.35 10.83 -19.39
C ASN A 133 -15.49 11.98 -18.85
N SER A 134 -14.82 11.76 -17.71
CA SER A 134 -13.92 12.76 -17.12
C SER A 134 -12.68 13.00 -17.99
N VAL A 135 -12.04 11.94 -18.50
CA VAL A 135 -10.87 12.05 -19.38
C VAL A 135 -11.26 12.69 -20.73
N ALA A 136 -12.41 12.32 -21.29
CA ALA A 136 -12.92 12.89 -22.55
C ALA A 136 -13.28 14.38 -22.44
N SER A 137 -13.59 14.88 -21.24
CA SER A 137 -13.91 16.29 -21.00
C SER A 137 -12.69 17.22 -21.08
N ILE A 138 -11.47 16.68 -20.95
CA ILE A 138 -10.24 17.48 -20.96
C ILE A 138 -9.75 17.66 -22.40
N GLN A 139 -9.76 18.89 -22.87
CA GLN A 139 -9.45 19.25 -24.27
C GLN A 139 -8.04 18.83 -24.71
N ALA A 140 -7.07 18.83 -23.79
CA ALA A 140 -5.69 18.37 -24.03
C ALA A 140 -5.57 16.84 -24.21
N PHE A 141 -6.52 16.07 -23.70
CA PHE A 141 -6.48 14.62 -23.79
C PHE A 141 -7.34 14.05 -24.93
N LYS A 142 -8.10 14.87 -25.67
CA LYS A 142 -9.04 14.37 -26.71
C LYS A 142 -8.41 13.42 -27.74
N SER A 143 -7.18 13.68 -28.20
CA SER A 143 -6.46 12.76 -29.11
C SER A 143 -6.00 11.49 -28.40
N THR A 144 -5.52 11.63 -27.16
CA THR A 144 -5.13 10.53 -26.28
C THR A 144 -6.33 9.71 -25.79
N THR A 145 -7.54 10.27 -25.75
CA THR A 145 -8.76 9.60 -25.30
C THR A 145 -9.09 8.42 -26.20
N ALA A 146 -8.88 8.52 -27.51
CA ALA A 146 -9.10 7.40 -28.43
C ALA A 146 -8.09 6.26 -28.18
N SER A 147 -6.81 6.58 -28.02
CA SER A 147 -5.77 5.60 -27.68
C SER A 147 -6.01 4.99 -26.30
N PHE A 148 -6.42 5.80 -25.33
CA PHE A 148 -6.77 5.38 -23.98
C PHE A 148 -8.00 4.48 -23.97
N TYR A 149 -9.04 4.81 -24.75
CA TYR A 149 -10.25 4.00 -24.89
C TYR A 149 -9.94 2.65 -25.53
N ASN A 150 -9.11 2.62 -26.57
CA ASN A 150 -8.67 1.36 -27.18
C ASN A 150 -7.83 0.50 -26.22
N TRP A 151 -6.97 1.12 -25.42
CA TRP A 151 -6.23 0.43 -24.36
C TRP A 151 -7.15 -0.08 -23.26
N ALA A 152 -8.06 0.75 -22.75
CA ALA A 152 -9.07 0.39 -21.76
C ALA A 152 -9.97 -0.76 -22.24
N PHE A 153 -10.39 -0.71 -23.50
CA PHE A 153 -11.16 -1.76 -24.14
C PHE A 153 -10.36 -3.07 -24.23
N THR A 154 -9.07 -2.99 -24.62
CA THR A 154 -8.17 -4.16 -24.61
C THR A 154 -8.02 -4.75 -23.21
N VAL A 155 -7.90 -3.91 -22.18
CA VAL A 155 -7.83 -4.34 -20.76
C VAL A 155 -9.13 -5.01 -20.32
N SER A 156 -10.29 -4.52 -20.78
CA SER A 156 -11.60 -5.11 -20.47
C SER A 156 -11.83 -6.48 -21.11
N GLN A 157 -11.13 -6.79 -22.20
CA GLN A 157 -11.17 -8.10 -22.86
C GLN A 157 -10.29 -9.16 -22.17
N ILE A 158 -9.44 -8.77 -21.23
CA ILE A 158 -8.62 -9.70 -20.46
C ILE A 158 -9.54 -10.50 -19.53
N ASP A 159 -9.34 -11.82 -19.49
CA ASP A 159 -10.05 -12.70 -18.57
C ASP A 159 -10.00 -12.18 -17.11
N GLY A 160 -11.13 -12.33 -16.40
CA GLY A 160 -11.31 -11.78 -15.06
C GLY A 160 -10.25 -12.25 -14.07
N ALA A 161 -9.79 -13.50 -14.17
CA ALA A 161 -8.76 -14.04 -13.30
C ALA A 161 -7.37 -13.45 -13.60
N THR A 162 -7.05 -13.27 -14.88
CA THR A 162 -5.80 -12.65 -15.31
C THR A 162 -5.73 -11.19 -14.86
N ARG A 163 -6.82 -10.44 -15.03
CA ARG A 163 -6.95 -9.05 -14.56
C ARG A 163 -6.79 -8.92 -13.04
N PHE A 164 -7.39 -9.84 -12.27
CA PHE A 164 -7.23 -9.91 -10.82
C PHE A 164 -5.75 -10.12 -10.42
N MET A 165 -5.09 -11.11 -11.01
CA MET A 165 -3.67 -11.41 -10.71
C MET A 165 -2.74 -10.25 -11.06
N ILE A 166 -2.92 -9.65 -12.24
CA ILE A 166 -2.11 -8.49 -12.67
C ILE A 166 -2.30 -7.32 -11.69
N SER A 167 -3.55 -7.03 -11.30
CA SER A 167 -3.85 -5.96 -10.35
C SER A 167 -3.12 -6.18 -9.01
N GLN A 168 -3.19 -7.39 -8.47
CA GLN A 168 -2.55 -7.77 -7.22
C GLN A 168 -1.02 -7.64 -7.32
N MET A 169 -0.40 -8.16 -8.38
CA MET A 169 1.06 -8.11 -8.55
C MET A 169 1.57 -6.68 -8.78
N VAL A 170 0.90 -5.90 -9.63
CA VAL A 170 1.31 -4.53 -9.94
C VAL A 170 1.10 -3.61 -8.73
N ALA A 171 0.04 -3.80 -7.96
CA ALA A 171 -0.18 -3.06 -6.71
C ALA A 171 0.91 -3.34 -5.68
N ALA A 172 1.28 -4.61 -5.50
CA ALA A 172 2.36 -5.02 -4.59
C ALA A 172 3.70 -4.40 -5.00
N LEU A 173 4.05 -4.51 -6.29
CA LEU A 173 5.26 -3.92 -6.85
C LEU A 173 5.27 -2.39 -6.72
N GLY A 174 4.15 -1.74 -7.01
CA GLY A 174 4.00 -0.29 -6.87
C GLY A 174 4.22 0.16 -5.42
N ALA A 175 3.58 -0.51 -4.47
CA ALA A 175 3.79 -0.25 -3.04
C ALA A 175 5.26 -0.46 -2.62
N LEU A 176 5.90 -1.53 -3.11
CA LEU A 176 7.30 -1.84 -2.83
C LEU A 176 8.25 -0.80 -3.40
N VAL A 177 8.04 -0.34 -4.63
CA VAL A 177 8.84 0.72 -5.25
C VAL A 177 8.72 2.02 -4.47
N ILE A 178 7.50 2.42 -4.09
CA ILE A 178 7.28 3.67 -3.35
C ILE A 178 7.89 3.59 -1.96
N ALA A 179 7.67 2.49 -1.23
CA ALA A 179 8.30 2.25 0.05
C ALA A 179 9.84 2.27 -0.08
N GLY A 180 10.39 1.59 -1.08
CA GLY A 180 11.82 1.54 -1.38
C GLY A 180 12.41 2.91 -1.66
N LEU A 181 11.75 3.74 -2.45
CA LEU A 181 12.17 5.12 -2.74
C LEU A 181 12.18 5.99 -1.48
N GLN A 182 11.17 5.86 -0.61
CA GLN A 182 11.15 6.58 0.67
C GLN A 182 12.30 6.13 1.58
N LEU A 183 12.54 4.82 1.68
CA LEU A 183 13.66 4.26 2.43
C LEU A 183 15.01 4.77 1.90
N TRP A 184 15.17 4.79 0.58
CA TRP A 184 16.37 5.29 -0.08
C TRP A 184 16.60 6.79 0.22
N ARG A 185 15.56 7.62 0.09
CA ARG A 185 15.61 9.06 0.42
C ARG A 185 16.05 9.30 1.87
N VAL A 186 15.52 8.51 2.81
CA VAL A 186 15.85 8.62 4.24
C VAL A 186 17.27 8.14 4.54
N LYS A 187 17.74 7.07 3.89
CA LYS A 187 19.13 6.59 4.05
C LYS A 187 20.14 7.57 3.41
N GLY A 188 19.84 8.10 2.23
CA GLY A 188 20.69 9.07 1.52
C GLY A 188 20.91 10.35 2.34
N THR A 189 19.84 10.92 2.89
CA THR A 189 19.93 12.09 3.77
C THR A 189 20.76 11.84 5.04
N LYS A 190 20.62 10.66 5.67
CA LYS A 190 21.45 10.27 6.83
C LYS A 190 22.94 10.17 6.48
N ASN A 191 23.28 9.59 5.32
CA ASN A 191 24.66 9.43 4.88
C ASN A 191 25.32 10.79 4.57
N LEU A 192 24.58 11.71 3.93
CA LEU A 192 25.05 13.07 3.68
C LEU A 192 25.32 13.83 4.98
N VAL A 193 24.40 13.79 5.96
CA VAL A 193 24.58 14.45 7.26
C VAL A 193 25.79 13.89 8.03
N ARG A 194 26.03 12.58 7.96
CA ARG A 194 27.23 11.95 8.55
C ARG A 194 28.51 12.39 7.85
N ALA A 195 28.51 12.51 6.52
CA ALA A 195 29.66 12.98 5.75
C ALA A 195 30.03 14.44 6.11
N PHE A 196 29.03 15.32 6.26
CA PHE A 196 29.26 16.70 6.70
C PHE A 196 29.75 16.80 8.16
N ARG A 197 29.32 15.90 9.05
CA ARG A 197 29.82 15.86 10.44
C ARG A 197 31.26 15.37 10.58
N ARG A 198 31.75 14.53 9.67
CA ARG A 198 33.14 14.03 9.70
C ARG A 198 34.17 15.05 9.19
N ARG A 199 33.72 16.13 8.54
CA ARG A 199 34.58 17.20 8.01
C ARG A 199 34.73 18.39 8.96
N LYS A 200 34.08 18.38 10.12
CA LYS A 200 34.29 19.34 11.23
C LYS A 200 35.02 18.63 12.36
#